data_AF-A0A4Y2HJT1-F1
#
_entry.id   AF-A0A4Y2HJT1-F1
#
_cell.length_a   1.000
_cell.length_b   1.000
_cell.length_c   1.000
_cell.angle_alpha   90.00
_cell.angle_beta   90.00
_cell.angle_gamma   90.00
#
_symmetry.space_group_name_H-M   'P 1'
#
loop_
_entity.id
_entity.type
_entity.pdbx_description
1 polymer ?
#
loop_
_entity_poly.entity_id
_entity_poly.type
_entity_poly.pdbx_seq_one_letter_code
_entity_poly.pdbx_strand_id
1 'polypeptide(L)'
;MDISNLLSRGCTRQQMLNSKWWEGPSWLKENSESWPVSDIICQPNEVDIEKRKSKLVDMNLTPSWYAERVSDYDKMIRVFAWILRFVNNCKVVNGKCQDSELSQSEIEYSEKKLIRLVQSCYLSDAKSSNFIETFLDNEGILMVKTKIIN
;
A
#
# COMPACT_ATOMS: atom_id res chain seq x y z
N MET A 1 -17.72 -25.39 22.07
CA MET A 1 -17.57 -24.38 21.01
C MET A 1 -16.40 -23.50 21.41
N ASP A 2 -15.37 -23.38 20.57
CA ASP A 2 -14.12 -22.71 20.93
C ASP A 2 -14.25 -21.19 20.76
N ILE A 3 -13.98 -20.45 21.85
CA ILE A 3 -14.11 -18.99 21.93
C ILE A 3 -13.12 -18.31 20.97
N SER A 4 -11.96 -18.91 20.72
CA SER A 4 -10.94 -18.36 19.80
C SER A 4 -11.46 -18.27 18.36
N ASN A 5 -12.29 -19.24 17.95
CA ASN A 5 -12.88 -19.32 16.63
C ASN A 5 -14.03 -18.30 16.44
N LEU A 6 -14.76 -17.95 17.51
CA LEU A 6 -15.81 -16.93 17.47
C LEU A 6 -15.24 -15.53 17.20
N LEU A 7 -14.08 -15.22 17.76
CA LEU A 7 -13.44 -13.91 17.61
C LEU A 7 -12.66 -13.79 16.30
N SER A 8 -11.95 -14.84 15.88
CA SER A 8 -11.12 -14.80 14.66
C SER A 8 -11.94 -14.84 13.37
N ARG A 9 -13.10 -15.51 13.35
CA ARG A 9 -13.93 -15.71 12.13
C ARG A 9 -15.21 -14.87 12.11
N GLY A 10 -15.43 -14.07 13.15
CA GLY A 10 -16.62 -13.24 13.32
C GLY A 10 -17.79 -14.01 13.94
N CYS A 11 -18.54 -13.33 14.80
CA CYS A 11 -19.73 -13.88 15.44
C CYS A 11 -20.87 -12.85 15.47
N THR A 12 -22.10 -13.34 15.49
CA THR A 12 -23.30 -12.49 15.59
C THR A 12 -23.41 -11.89 17.00
N ARG A 13 -24.04 -10.70 17.14
CA ARG A 13 -24.27 -10.04 18.45
C ARG A 13 -24.89 -10.97 19.51
N GLN A 14 -25.86 -11.80 19.12
CA GLN A 14 -26.50 -12.78 20.04
C GLN A 14 -25.54 -13.89 20.48
N GLN A 15 -24.68 -14.37 19.57
CA GLN A 15 -23.66 -15.37 19.90
C GLN A 15 -22.60 -14.77 20.84
N MET A 16 -22.20 -13.52 20.61
CA MET A 16 -21.27 -12.80 21.47
C MET A 16 -21.81 -12.68 22.91
N LEU A 17 -23.06 -12.25 23.06
CA LEU A 17 -23.72 -12.10 24.37
C LEU A 17 -23.84 -13.44 25.12
N ASN A 18 -24.11 -14.54 24.40
CA ASN A 18 -24.28 -15.86 25.01
C ASN A 18 -22.96 -16.59 25.27
N SER A 19 -21.85 -16.17 24.66
CA SER A 19 -20.57 -16.89 24.71
C SER A 19 -19.75 -16.67 25.98
N LYS A 20 -20.06 -15.63 26.78
CA LYS A 20 -19.26 -15.21 27.95
C LYS A 20 -17.75 -15.17 27.65
N TRP A 21 -17.38 -14.72 26.47
CA TRP A 21 -16.00 -14.80 25.95
C TRP A 21 -14.95 -14.16 26.89
N TRP A 22 -15.36 -13.19 27.72
CA TRP A 22 -14.52 -12.52 28.73
C TRP A 22 -14.19 -13.39 29.95
N GLU A 23 -14.93 -14.47 30.22
CA GLU A 23 -14.65 -15.37 31.35
C GLU A 23 -13.53 -16.38 31.03
N GLY A 24 -13.16 -16.51 29.75
CA GLY A 24 -12.22 -17.50 29.27
C GLY A 24 -12.76 -18.94 29.34
N PRO A 25 -12.00 -19.91 28.82
CA PRO A 25 -12.35 -21.32 28.94
C PRO A 25 -12.35 -21.77 30.39
N SER A 26 -13.23 -22.71 30.75
CA SER A 26 -13.36 -23.23 32.13
C SER A 26 -12.03 -23.78 32.67
N TRP A 27 -11.25 -24.48 31.83
CA TRP A 27 -9.95 -25.05 32.21
C TRP A 27 -8.90 -24.00 32.60
N LEU A 28 -9.04 -22.74 32.17
CA LEU A 28 -8.08 -21.68 32.52
C LEU A 28 -8.17 -21.30 34.01
N LYS A 29 -9.32 -21.55 34.63
CA LYS A 29 -9.57 -21.31 36.07
C LYS A 29 -9.12 -22.48 36.95
N GLU A 30 -8.84 -23.63 36.34
CA GLU A 30 -8.42 -24.86 37.01
C GLU A 30 -6.89 -24.93 37.15
N ASN A 31 -6.40 -25.90 37.92
CA ASN A 31 -4.96 -26.10 38.13
C ASN A 31 -4.22 -26.32 36.80
N SER A 32 -2.97 -25.87 36.68
CA SER A 32 -2.16 -25.96 35.45
C SER A 32 -2.03 -27.39 34.91
N GLU A 33 -2.12 -28.39 35.78
CA GLU A 33 -2.12 -29.82 35.41
C GLU A 33 -3.37 -30.26 34.63
N SER A 34 -4.47 -29.53 34.77
CA SER A 34 -5.74 -29.78 34.06
C SER A 34 -5.86 -29.02 32.75
N TRP A 35 -4.87 -28.20 32.42
CA TRP A 35 -4.85 -27.47 31.17
C TRP A 35 -4.69 -28.45 30.00
N PRO A 36 -5.37 -28.20 28.88
CA PRO A 36 -5.21 -29.05 27.70
C PRO A 36 -3.75 -28.96 27.23
N VAL A 37 -3.02 -30.07 27.39
CA VAL A 37 -1.72 -30.26 26.74
C VAL A 37 -2.01 -30.65 25.30
N SER A 38 -2.19 -29.66 24.43
CA SER A 38 -2.26 -29.90 23.00
C SER A 38 -0.84 -30.05 22.46
N ASP A 39 -0.56 -31.17 21.81
CA ASP A 39 0.51 -31.21 20.83
C ASP A 39 0.25 -30.09 19.82
N ILE A 40 1.24 -29.22 19.60
CA ILE A 40 1.14 -28.17 18.59
C ILE A 40 1.21 -28.86 17.23
N ILE A 41 0.07 -29.36 16.76
CA ILE A 41 -0.05 -29.93 15.43
C ILE A 41 -0.26 -28.76 14.47
N CYS A 42 0.84 -28.11 14.07
CA CYS A 42 0.82 -27.17 12.95
C CYS A 42 0.49 -27.94 11.68
N GLN A 43 -0.79 -27.99 11.30
CA GLN A 43 -1.21 -28.51 10.01
C GLN A 43 -0.75 -27.52 8.92
N PRO A 44 0.20 -27.88 8.04
CA PRO A 44 0.75 -26.94 7.05
C PRO A 44 -0.34 -26.34 6.15
N ASN A 45 -1.38 -27.14 5.87
CA ASN A 45 -2.49 -26.77 5.00
C ASN A 45 -3.35 -25.63 5.56
N GLU A 46 -3.56 -25.54 6.88
CA GLU A 46 -4.36 -24.46 7.48
C GLU A 46 -3.60 -23.12 7.44
N VAL A 47 -2.28 -23.17 7.68
CA VAL A 47 -1.39 -22.01 7.57
C VAL A 47 -1.35 -21.50 6.12
N ASP A 48 -1.33 -22.41 5.13
CA ASP A 48 -1.33 -22.03 3.72
C ASP A 48 -2.66 -21.44 3.23
N ILE A 49 -3.78 -21.77 3.87
CA ILE A 49 -5.08 -21.11 3.62
C ILE A 49 -5.07 -19.68 4.17
N GLU A 50 -4.40 -19.44 5.30
CA GLU A 50 -4.34 -18.12 5.94
C GLU A 50 -3.23 -17.22 5.36
N LYS A 51 -2.21 -17.81 4.72
CA LYS A 51 -1.24 -17.06 3.90
C LYS A 51 -1.98 -16.41 2.73
N ARG A 52 -2.36 -15.14 2.91
CA ARG A 52 -2.62 -14.24 1.78
C ARG A 52 -1.43 -14.38 0.83
N LYS A 53 -1.69 -14.65 -0.46
CA LYS A 53 -0.67 -14.62 -1.51
C LYS A 53 -0.05 -13.22 -1.53
N SER A 54 0.98 -13.01 -0.73
CA SER A 54 1.82 -11.83 -0.80
C SER A 54 2.58 -11.95 -2.11
N LYS A 55 2.23 -11.10 -3.08
CA LYS A 55 3.18 -10.83 -4.16
C LYS A 55 4.41 -10.24 -3.49
N LEU A 56 5.54 -10.92 -3.65
CA LEU A 56 6.84 -10.31 -3.41
C LEU A 56 6.92 -9.10 -4.33
N VAL A 57 6.80 -7.91 -3.74
CA VAL A 57 7.28 -6.69 -4.39
C VAL A 57 8.79 -6.79 -4.30
N ASP A 58 9.47 -6.77 -5.45
CA ASP A 58 10.92 -6.74 -5.47
C ASP A 58 11.37 -5.45 -4.76
N MET A 59 11.93 -5.59 -3.55
CA MET A 59 12.49 -4.47 -2.80
C MET A 59 13.95 -4.19 -3.19
N ASN A 60 14.54 -4.95 -4.13
CA ASN A 60 15.89 -4.70 -4.63
C ASN A 60 15.93 -3.61 -5.71
N LEU A 61 15.03 -2.64 -5.64
CA LEU A 61 15.08 -1.47 -6.49
C LEU A 61 16.12 -0.53 -5.91
N THR A 62 17.26 -0.41 -6.58
CA THR A 62 18.20 0.68 -6.31
C THR A 62 17.46 1.99 -6.50
N PRO A 63 17.31 2.83 -5.44
CA PRO A 63 16.60 4.07 -5.56
C PRO A 63 17.26 4.92 -6.65
N SER A 64 16.45 5.44 -7.57
CA SER A 64 16.95 6.34 -8.60
C SER A 64 17.57 7.60 -7.96
N TRP A 65 18.41 8.30 -8.71
CA TRP A 65 19.15 9.49 -8.27
C TRP A 65 18.30 10.58 -7.56
N TYR A 66 17.01 10.66 -7.88
CA TYR A 66 16.09 11.61 -7.28
C TYR A 66 15.58 11.17 -5.89
N ALA A 67 15.46 9.87 -5.64
CA ALA A 67 14.96 9.31 -4.39
C ALA A 67 16.05 9.23 -3.32
N GLU A 68 17.32 9.09 -3.70
CA GLU A 68 18.44 9.06 -2.74
C GLU A 68 18.71 10.42 -2.10
N ARG A 69 18.41 11.52 -2.81
CA ARG A 69 18.77 12.88 -2.38
C ARG A 69 17.65 13.61 -1.63
N VAL A 70 16.41 13.19 -1.81
CA VAL A 70 15.25 13.87 -1.23
C VAL A 70 14.33 12.85 -0.58
N SER A 71 14.33 12.83 0.76
CA SER A 71 13.54 11.90 1.58
C SER A 71 12.11 12.39 1.85
N ASP A 72 11.69 13.46 1.18
CA ASP A 72 10.44 14.20 1.42
C ASP A 72 9.71 14.36 0.09
N TYR A 73 8.46 13.89 0.04
CA TYR A 73 7.66 13.83 -1.18
C TYR A 73 7.43 15.23 -1.77
N ASP A 74 7.01 16.19 -0.94
CA ASP A 74 6.67 17.54 -1.39
C ASP A 74 7.92 18.28 -1.88
N LYS A 75 9.05 18.10 -1.18
CA LYS A 75 10.34 18.64 -1.63
C LYS A 75 10.77 18.02 -2.94
N MET A 76 10.58 16.71 -3.13
CA MET A 76 10.96 16.01 -4.36
C MET A 76 10.17 16.56 -5.55
N ILE A 77 8.85 16.74 -5.40
CA ILE A 77 8.00 17.35 -6.43
C ILE A 77 8.47 18.75 -6.75
N ARG A 78 8.72 19.60 -5.74
CA ARG A 78 9.19 20.99 -5.95
C ARG A 78 10.52 21.05 -6.68
N VAL A 79 11.49 20.20 -6.31
CA VAL A 79 12.78 20.10 -7.02
C VAL A 79 12.56 19.71 -8.48
N PHE A 80 11.69 18.73 -8.73
CA PHE A 80 11.36 18.29 -10.08
C PHE A 80 10.68 19.40 -10.91
N ALA A 81 9.78 20.17 -10.29
CA ALA A 81 9.13 21.33 -10.89
C ALA A 81 10.14 22.40 -11.30
N TRP A 82 11.11 22.72 -10.43
CA TRP A 82 12.19 23.66 -10.75
C TRP A 82 13.06 23.18 -11.91
N ILE A 83 13.40 21.89 -11.96
CA ILE A 83 14.15 21.29 -13.08
C ILE A 83 13.36 21.44 -14.39
N LEU A 84 12.06 21.11 -14.38
CA LEU A 84 11.21 21.24 -15.57
C LEU A 84 11.08 22.70 -16.02
N ARG A 85 10.91 23.63 -15.09
CA ARG A 85 10.89 25.08 -15.39
C ARG A 85 12.21 25.54 -15.98
N PHE A 86 13.34 25.13 -15.43
CA PHE A 86 14.66 25.43 -15.97
C PHE A 86 14.79 24.95 -17.42
N VAL A 87 14.45 23.69 -17.69
CA VAL A 87 14.47 23.12 -19.04
C VAL A 87 13.57 23.89 -20.00
N ASN A 88 12.39 24.33 -19.55
CA ASN A 88 11.48 25.12 -20.38
C ASN A 88 12.01 26.54 -20.62
N ASN A 89 12.58 27.19 -19.61
CA ASN A 89 13.22 28.50 -19.74
C ASN A 89 14.41 28.44 -20.72
N CYS A 90 15.19 27.37 -20.74
CA CYS A 90 16.27 27.19 -21.72
C CYS A 90 15.78 27.13 -23.18
N LYS A 91 14.50 26.82 -23.42
CA LYS A 91 13.91 26.78 -24.77
C LYS A 91 13.33 28.12 -25.22
N VAL A 92 13.28 29.12 -24.32
CA VAL A 92 12.75 30.44 -24.63
C VAL A 92 13.81 31.24 -25.39
N VAL A 93 13.59 31.46 -26.68
CA VAL A 93 14.54 32.19 -27.55
C VAL A 93 14.27 33.71 -27.54
N ASN A 94 13.00 34.13 -27.52
CA ASN A 94 12.60 35.54 -27.64
C ASN A 94 11.46 35.91 -26.67
N GLY A 95 11.56 35.52 -25.41
CA GLY A 95 10.53 35.78 -24.39
C GLY A 95 11.10 35.97 -23.00
N LYS A 96 10.24 36.32 -22.04
CA LYS A 96 10.63 36.37 -20.62
C LYS A 96 10.65 34.96 -20.04
N CYS A 97 11.76 34.60 -19.41
CA CYS A 97 11.84 33.41 -18.57
C CYS A 97 10.91 33.55 -17.37
N GLN A 98 10.37 32.42 -16.89
CA GLN A 98 9.62 32.38 -15.65
C GLN A 98 10.61 32.37 -14.48
N ASP A 99 10.57 33.41 -13.64
CA ASP A 99 11.46 33.61 -12.48
C ASP A 99 10.70 33.78 -11.15
N SER A 100 9.36 33.66 -11.18
CA SER A 100 8.48 33.77 -10.02
C SER A 100 8.48 32.49 -9.16
N GLU A 101 7.68 32.44 -8.09
CA GLU A 101 7.47 31.21 -7.31
C GLU A 101 6.80 30.10 -8.18
N LEU A 102 6.95 28.84 -7.78
CA LEU A 102 6.26 27.74 -8.47
C LEU A 102 4.74 27.92 -8.38
N SER A 103 4.08 27.85 -9.53
CA SER A 103 2.61 27.83 -9.57
C SER A 103 2.07 26.44 -9.20
N GLN A 104 0.84 26.40 -8.70
CA GLN A 104 0.17 25.14 -8.37
C GLN A 104 0.09 24.19 -9.58
N SER A 105 -0.13 24.71 -10.78
CA SER A 105 -0.19 23.91 -12.01
C SER A 105 1.16 23.30 -12.38
N GLU A 106 2.29 23.97 -12.11
CA GLU A 106 3.62 23.40 -12.31
C GLU A 106 3.93 22.29 -11.32
N ILE A 107 3.47 22.46 -10.06
CA ILE A 107 3.59 21.43 -9.03
C ILE A 107 2.81 20.18 -9.45
N GLU A 108 1.52 20.33 -9.80
CA GLU A 108 0.67 19.22 -10.26
C GLU A 108 1.22 18.54 -11.52
N TYR A 109 1.71 19.34 -12.47
CA TYR A 109 2.33 18.81 -13.68
C TYR A 109 3.60 18.01 -13.36
N SER A 110 4.45 18.52 -12.48
CA SER A 110 5.70 17.86 -12.09
C SER A 110 5.44 16.56 -11.33
N GLU A 111 4.44 16.53 -10.47
CA GLU A 111 3.99 15.34 -9.75
C GLU A 111 3.55 14.24 -10.73
N LYS A 112 2.64 14.57 -11.66
CA LYS A 112 2.18 13.62 -12.69
C LYS A 112 3.35 13.07 -13.52
N LYS A 113 4.29 13.94 -13.92
CA LYS A 113 5.48 13.52 -14.69
C LYS A 113 6.38 12.60 -13.88
N LEU A 114 6.57 12.89 -12.60
CA LEU A 114 7.39 12.08 -11.72
C LEU A 114 6.75 10.71 -11.46
N ILE A 115 5.45 10.66 -11.21
CA ILE A 115 4.70 9.40 -11.07
C ILE A 115 4.87 8.56 -12.34
N ARG A 116 4.66 9.16 -13.51
CA ARG A 116 4.82 8.46 -14.79
C ARG A 116 6.24 7.94 -15.02
N LEU A 117 7.26 8.70 -14.61
CA LEU A 117 8.65 8.26 -14.65
C LEU A 117 8.86 7.02 -13.78
N VAL A 118 8.44 7.08 -12.51
CA VAL A 118 8.53 5.97 -11.56
C VAL A 118 7.82 4.72 -12.11
N GLN A 119 6.60 4.88 -12.62
CA GLN A 119 5.84 3.79 -13.22
C GLN A 119 6.54 3.20 -14.46
N SER A 120 7.17 4.04 -15.29
CA SER A 120 7.93 3.54 -16.44
C SER A 120 9.19 2.77 -16.05
N CYS A 121 9.82 3.11 -14.92
CA CYS A 121 11.02 2.44 -14.44
C CYS A 121 10.72 1.10 -13.76
N TYR A 122 9.62 1.03 -13.00
CA TYR A 122 9.36 -0.09 -12.08
C TYR A 122 8.09 -0.87 -12.38
N LEU A 123 7.16 -0.31 -13.14
CA LEU A 123 5.86 -0.90 -13.46
C LEU A 123 5.62 -1.06 -14.97
N SER A 124 6.69 -1.06 -15.78
CA SER A 124 6.61 -1.28 -17.23
C SER A 124 5.92 -2.61 -17.60
N ASP A 125 6.14 -3.65 -16.80
CA ASP A 125 5.57 -4.99 -16.99
C ASP A 125 4.34 -5.26 -16.11
N ALA A 126 3.77 -4.24 -15.46
CA ALA A 126 2.63 -4.39 -14.57
C ALA A 126 1.36 -4.74 -15.36
N LYS A 127 1.22 -6.01 -15.72
CA LYS A 127 -0.02 -6.60 -16.19
C LYS A 127 -0.98 -6.67 -15.00
N SER A 128 -2.23 -6.25 -15.24
CA SER A 128 -3.37 -6.36 -14.32
C SER A 128 -3.24 -7.61 -13.46
N SER A 129 -3.06 -7.40 -12.15
CA SER A 129 -2.99 -8.48 -11.18
C SER A 129 -4.42 -8.96 -10.95
N ASN A 130 -4.66 -10.27 -10.85
CA ASN A 130 -6.00 -10.81 -10.54
C ASN A 130 -6.64 -10.24 -9.25
N PHE A 131 -5.86 -9.56 -8.41
CA PHE A 131 -6.29 -8.97 -7.14
C PHE A 131 -6.51 -7.44 -7.20
N ILE A 132 -5.97 -6.74 -8.20
CA ILE A 132 -6.00 -5.28 -8.28
C ILE A 132 -6.38 -4.89 -9.71
N GLU A 133 -7.60 -4.39 -9.88
CA GLU A 133 -8.06 -3.82 -11.14
C GLU A 133 -7.35 -2.48 -11.37
N THR A 134 -6.61 -2.36 -12.47
CA THR A 134 -5.85 -1.16 -12.82
C THR A 134 -6.33 -0.60 -14.17
N PHE A 135 -6.28 0.72 -14.33
CA PHE A 135 -6.59 1.40 -15.59
C PHE A 135 -5.60 2.54 -15.82
N LEU A 136 -5.43 2.96 -17.07
CA LEU A 136 -4.67 4.17 -17.39
C LEU A 136 -5.60 5.37 -17.37
N ASP A 137 -5.19 6.45 -16.70
CA ASP A 137 -5.90 7.71 -16.75
C ASP A 137 -5.62 8.50 -18.04
N ASN A 138 -6.22 9.69 -18.15
CA ASN A 138 -6.05 10.58 -19.31
C ASN A 138 -4.60 11.10 -19.49
N GLU A 139 -3.78 11.01 -18.45
CA GLU A 139 -2.37 11.44 -18.43
C GLU A 139 -1.41 10.27 -18.70
N GLY A 140 -1.94 9.06 -18.88
CA GLY A 140 -1.19 7.83 -19.08
C GLY A 140 -0.54 7.29 -17.80
N ILE A 141 -1.10 7.61 -16.63
CA ILE A 141 -0.70 7.11 -15.33
C ILE A 141 -1.51 5.86 -15.00
N LEU A 142 -0.84 4.80 -14.56
CA LEU A 142 -1.47 3.58 -14.09
C LEU A 142 -2.13 3.83 -12.73
N MET A 143 -3.46 3.74 -12.69
CA MET A 143 -4.29 3.98 -11.52
C MET A 143 -4.95 2.68 -11.06
N VAL A 144 -5.18 2.57 -9.75
CA VAL A 144 -5.92 1.45 -9.16
C VAL A 144 -7.40 1.82 -9.08
N LYS A 145 -8.26 0.90 -9.51
CA LYS A 145 -9.71 1.00 -9.35
C LYS A 145 -10.12 0.27 -8.08
N THR A 146 -10.61 1.02 -7.10
CA THR A 146 -11.18 0.48 -5.87
C THR A 146 -12.70 0.58 -5.93
N LYS A 147 -13.42 -0.53 -5.70
CA LYS A 147 -14.85 -0.46 -5.39
C LYS A 147 -14.99 0.11 -3.98
N ILE A 148 -15.55 1.31 -3.85
CA ILE A 148 -16.03 1.79 -2.56
C ILE A 148 -17.32 1.01 -2.28
N ILE A 149 -17.24 0.05 -1.37
CA ILE A 149 -18.42 -0.66 -0.87
C ILE A 149 -18.99 0.24 0.23
N ASN A 150 -20.15 0.87 -0.05
CA ASN A 150 -20.95 1.57 0.95
C ASN A 150 -21.83 0.58 1.72
#